data_AF-A0A437S660-F1
#
_entry.id   AF-A0A437S660-F1
#
_cell.length_a   1.000
_cell.length_b   1.000
_cell.length_c   1.000
_cell.angle_alpha   90.00
_cell.angle_beta   90.00
_cell.angle_gamma   90.00
#
_symmetry.space_group_name_H-M   'P 1'
#
loop_
_entity.id
_entity.type
_entity.pdbx_description
1 polymer ?
#
loop_
_entity_poly.entity_id
_entity_poly.type
_entity_poly.pdbx_seq_one_letter_code
_entity_poly.pdbx_strand_id
1 'polypeptide(L)' 'MNNILRELRIKNGYTQDEIAKKLGYKNRSGYNHLENGNVKLSITHAIKLSKIYGVSVDFFLNNVVKLYQTQ' A
#
# COMPACT_ATOMS: atom_id res chain seq x y z
N MET A 1 -0.17 14.44 -5.55
CA MET A 1 0.60 13.36 -4.88
C MET A 1 0.04 12.03 -5.36
N ASN A 2 0.75 11.33 -6.25
CA ASN A 2 0.35 10.00 -6.71
C ASN A 2 0.77 8.96 -5.68
N ASN A 3 -0.20 8.41 -4.93
CA ASN A 3 0.06 7.30 -4.02
C ASN A 3 -0.20 5.97 -4.74
N ILE A 4 0.85 5.18 -4.90
CA ILE A 4 0.80 3.91 -5.62
C ILE A 4 -0.21 2.91 -5.04
N LEU A 5 -0.47 2.95 -3.72
CA LEU A 5 -1.47 2.10 -3.06
C LEU A 5 -2.88 2.47 -3.51
N ARG A 6 -3.15 3.77 -3.68
CA ARG A 6 -4.42 4.28 -4.17
C ARG A 6 -4.65 3.90 -5.62
N GLU A 7 -3.63 4.04 -6.45
CA GLU A 7 -3.69 3.68 -7.87
C GLU A 7 -3.98 2.19 -8.07
N LEU A 8 -3.21 1.31 -7.41
CA LEU A 8 -3.44 -0.12 -7.46
C LEU A 8 -4.84 -0.49 -6.97
N ARG A 9 -5.29 0.13 -5.87
CA ARG A 9 -6.62 -0.11 -5.35
C ARG A 9 -7.70 0.23 -6.37
N ILE A 10 -7.67 1.43 -6.96
CA ILE A 10 -8.66 1.88 -7.94
C ILE A 10 -8.61 1.02 -9.21
N LYS A 11 -7.41 0.70 -9.71
CA LYS A 11 -7.22 -0.16 -10.89
C LYS A 11 -7.84 -1.55 -10.71
N ASN A 12 -7.82 -2.07 -9.48
CA ASN A 12 -8.41 -3.37 -9.15
C ASN A 12 -9.86 -3.28 -8.66
N GLY A 13 -10.51 -2.10 -8.75
CA GLY A 13 -11.93 -1.95 -8.41
C GLY A 13 -12.25 -2.04 -6.91
N TYR A 14 -11.26 -1.89 -6.03
CA TYR A 14 -11.47 -2.02 -4.59
C TYR A 14 -11.76 -0.66 -3.91
N THR A 15 -12.57 -0.72 -2.87
CA THR A 15 -12.77 0.35 -1.88
C THR A 15 -11.69 0.30 -0.80
N GLN A 16 -11.48 1.42 -0.09
CA GLN A 16 -10.52 1.45 1.01
C GLN A 16 -10.93 0.50 2.16
N ASP A 17 -12.23 0.30 2.38
CA ASP A 17 -12.75 -0.58 3.43
C ASP A 17 -12.48 -2.06 3.11
N GLU A 18 -12.64 -2.47 1.85
CA GLU A 18 -12.32 -3.84 1.41
C GLU A 18 -10.83 -4.17 1.59
N ILE A 19 -9.93 -3.26 1.21
CA ILE A 19 -8.50 -3.48 1.42
C ILE A 19 -8.16 -3.45 2.91
N ALA A 20 -8.76 -2.54 3.70
CA ALA A 20 -8.56 -2.51 5.14
C ALA A 20 -8.91 -3.87 5.78
N LYS A 21 -10.07 -4.43 5.44
CA LYS A 21 -10.50 -5.77 5.88
C LYS A 21 -9.54 -6.87 5.44
N LYS A 22 -9.12 -6.88 4.16
CA LYS A 22 -8.15 -7.87 3.63
C LYS A 22 -6.78 -7.79 4.33
N LEU A 23 -6.39 -6.61 4.83
CA LEU A 23 -5.16 -6.45 5.60
C LEU A 23 -5.30 -6.81 7.07
N GLY A 24 -6.54 -6.93 7.58
CA GLY A 24 -6.84 -7.25 8.97
C GLY A 24 -7.04 -6.00 9.85
N TYR A 25 -7.26 -4.83 9.26
CA TYR A 25 -7.64 -3.64 10.03
C TYR A 25 -9.08 -3.73 10.52
N LYS A 26 -9.34 -3.13 11.69
CA LYS A 26 -10.70 -3.02 12.26
C LYS A 26 -11.61 -2.07 11.46
N ASN A 27 -11.05 -1.09 10.76
CA ASN A 27 -11.79 -0.09 9.99
C ASN A 27 -10.96 0.50 8.84
N ARG A 28 -11.64 1.25 7.96
CA ARG A 28 -11.07 1.95 6.79
C ARG A 28 -9.88 2.87 7.12
N SER A 29 -9.89 3.50 8.30
CA SER A 29 -8.94 4.57 8.64
C SER A 29 -7.49 4.10 8.61
N GLY A 30 -7.22 2.87 9.05
CA GLY A 30 -5.88 2.28 9.00
C GLY A 30 -5.30 2.25 7.59
N TYR A 31 -6.09 1.82 6.61
CA TYR A 31 -5.67 1.82 5.21
C TYR A 31 -5.63 3.23 4.59
N ASN A 32 -6.54 4.13 5.00
CA ASN A 32 -6.51 5.51 4.53
C ASN A 32 -5.22 6.24 4.93
N HIS A 33 -4.70 6.02 6.14
CA HIS A 33 -3.42 6.59 6.57
C HIS A 33 -2.23 6.10 5.74
N LEU A 34 -2.26 4.86 5.23
CA LEU A 34 -1.27 4.35 4.28
C LEU A 34 -1.34 5.09 2.94
N GLU A 35 -2.54 5.29 2.37
CA GLU A 35 -2.72 6.02 1.11
C GLU A 35 -2.37 7.52 1.20
N ASN A 36 -2.42 8.10 2.40
CA ASN A 36 -2.04 9.49 2.61
C ASN A 36 -0.56 9.65 3.00
N GLY A 37 0.16 8.55 3.24
CA GLY A 37 1.56 8.58 3.69
C GLY A 37 1.74 8.94 5.17
N ASN A 38 0.66 9.06 5.93
CA ASN A 38 0.71 9.35 7.37
C ASN A 38 1.31 8.17 8.16
N VAL A 39 1.20 6.95 7.63
CA VAL A 39 1.77 5.73 8.20
C VAL A 39 2.60 5.04 7.14
N LYS A 40 3.78 4.55 7.53
CA LYS A 40 4.65 3.77 6.63
C LYS A 40 4.04 2.39 6.36
N LEU A 41 4.16 1.94 5.12
CA LEU A 41 3.79 0.57 4.74
C LEU A 41 4.76 -0.42 5.38
N SER A 42 4.25 -1.33 6.21
CA SER A 42 5.04 -2.42 6.77
C SER A 42 5.29 -3.51 5.73
N ILE A 43 6.39 -4.25 5.87
CA ILE A 43 6.73 -5.39 5.01
C ILE A 43 5.60 -6.43 4.99
N THR A 44 5.00 -6.72 6.15
CA THR A 44 3.87 -7.66 6.25
C THR A 44 2.67 -7.21 5.41
N HIS A 45 2.34 -5.91 5.41
CA HIS A 45 1.28 -5.39 4.56
C HIS A 45 1.68 -5.35 3.09
N ALA A 46 2.93 -5.02 2.76
CA ALA A 46 3.43 -5.07 1.39
C ALA A 46 3.31 -6.48 0.78
N ILE A 47 3.67 -7.53 1.52
CA ILE A 47 3.51 -8.93 1.08
C ILE A 47 2.03 -9.30 0.87
N LYS A 48 1.12 -8.82 1.73
CA LYS A 48 -0.31 -9.06 1.54
C LYS A 48 -0.83 -8.35 0.30
N LEU A 49 -0.46 -7.08 0.10
CA LEU A 49 -0.88 -6.28 -1.05
C LEU A 49 -0.31 -6.83 -2.35
N SER A 50 0.92 -7.35 -2.35
CA SER A 50 1.54 -7.97 -3.52
C SER A 50 0.71 -9.16 -4.01
N LYS A 51 0.23 -9.99 -3.08
CA LYS A 51 -0.69 -11.10 -3.37
C LYS A 51 -2.07 -10.63 -3.84
N ILE A 52 -2.63 -9.61 -3.20
CA ILE A 52 -3.96 -9.07 -3.57
C ILE A 52 -3.96 -8.49 -4.98
N TYR A 53 -2.90 -7.75 -5.35
CA TYR A 53 -2.82 -7.04 -6.62
C TYR A 53 -2.05 -7.78 -7.71
N GLY A 54 -1.47 -8.94 -7.42
CA GLY A 54 -0.69 -9.72 -8.39
C GLY A 54 0.58 -9.02 -8.86
N VAL A 55 1.24 -8.26 -7.98
CA VAL A 55 2.49 -7.55 -8.28
C VAL A 55 3.64 -8.11 -7.44
N SER A 56 4.90 -7.88 -7.84
CA SER A 56 6.04 -8.22 -6.97
C SER A 56 6.02 -7.36 -5.70
N VAL A 57 6.48 -7.90 -4.56
CA VAL A 57 6.66 -7.11 -3.34
C VAL A 57 7.66 -5.97 -3.54
N ASP A 58 8.66 -6.16 -4.41
CA ASP A 58 9.67 -5.15 -4.76
C ASP A 58 9.06 -3.88 -5.37
N PHE A 59 7.88 -3.99 -5.97
CA PHE A 59 7.11 -2.86 -6.48
C PHE A 59 6.83 -1.83 -5.38
N PHE A 60 6.57 -2.29 -4.15
CA PHE A 60 6.36 -1.41 -3.00
C PHE A 60 7.69 -0.92 -2.39
N LEU A 61 8.76 -1.72 -2.50
CA LEU A 61 10.08 -1.41 -1.92
C LEU A 61 10.87 -0.39 -2.75
N ASN A 62 10.72 -0.39 -4.08
CA ASN A 62 11.44 0.53 -4.97
C ASN A 62 11.11 2.02 -4.74
N ASN A 63 10.02 2.32 -4.02
CA ASN A 63 9.68 3.67 -3.57
C ASN A 63 10.38 4.08 -2.25
N VAL A 64 11.00 3.14 -1.54
CA VAL A 64 11.78 3.38 -0.31
C VAL A 64 13.24 3.69 -0.65
N VAL A 65 13.80 3.06 -1.67
CA VAL A 65 15.23 3.17 -2.05
C VAL A 65 15.58 4.55 -2.63
N LYS A 66 14.64 5.24 -3.29
CA LYS A 66 14.86 6.61 -3.83
C LYS A 66 15.19 7.66 -2.75
N LEU A 67 14.94 7.38 -1.46
CA LEU A 67 15.28 8.27 -0.35
C LEU A 67 16.73 8.15 0.12
N TYR A 68 17.45 7.10 -0.28
CA TYR A 68 18.85 6.84 0.14
C TYR A 68 19.86 7.01 -1.00
N GLN A 69 19.42 7.23 -2.23
CA GLN A 69 20.28 7.50 -3.39
C GLN A 69 20.60 9.00 -3.57
N THR A 70 20.24 9.83 -2.60
CA THR A 70 20.78 11.20 -2.46
C THR A 70 21.71 11.24 -1.25
N GLN A 71 22.87 10.64 -1.42
CA GLN A 71 24.11 10.94 -0.70
C GLN A 71 25.26 10.92 -1.72
#